data_AF-A0A7C3TYH6-F1
#
_entry.id   AF-A0A7C3TYH6-F1
#
_cell.length_a   1.000
_cell.length_b   1.000
_cell.length_c   1.000
_cell.angle_alpha   90.00
_cell.angle_beta   90.00
_cell.angle_gamma   90.00
#
_symmetry.space_group_name_H-M   'P 1'
#
loop_
_entity.id
_entity.type
_entity.pdbx_description
1 polymer ?
#
loop_
_entity_poly.entity_id
_entity_poly.type
_entity_poly.pdbx_seq_one_letter_code
_entity_poly.pdbx_strand_id
1 'polypeptide(L)'
;MEDWPTWIVDRYIERFLQEDVGVGDLTTQGLGKLAQKKIQADVVAKQEGVMAGGQFALRIFTFLDPEVRGEIVVQDGTTFRPHDVLMRLSGNAGAILTGERTALNLLQRLSGIATKTKEMVGLVQDLGVRIADTRKTTPGLRAFEKYAVRCGGGTNHRLGLYDCVLLKDNHFL
;
A
#
# COMPACT_ATOMS: atom_id res chain seq x y z
N MET A 1 -4.42 9.98 3.19
CA MET A 1 -3.01 10.31 2.84
C MET A 1 -2.52 11.51 3.65
N GLU A 2 -2.90 11.66 4.93
CA GLU A 2 -2.58 12.87 5.70
C GLU A 2 -1.08 13.12 5.91
N ASP A 3 -0.26 12.07 5.79
CA ASP A 3 1.18 12.17 5.97
C ASP A 3 1.98 12.54 4.71
N TRP A 4 1.38 12.45 3.51
CA TRP A 4 2.09 12.65 2.25
C TRP A 4 1.25 13.38 1.21
N PRO A 5 1.72 14.52 0.65
CA PRO A 5 1.08 15.16 -0.49
C PRO A 5 0.88 14.18 -1.65
N THR A 6 -0.29 14.22 -2.28
CA THR A 6 -0.67 13.30 -3.37
C THR A 6 0.36 13.26 -4.49
N TRP A 7 0.95 14.39 -4.87
CA TRP A 7 1.96 14.45 -5.94
C TRP A 7 3.24 13.65 -5.63
N ILE A 8 3.58 13.44 -4.35
CA ILE A 8 4.72 12.58 -3.96
C ILE A 8 4.35 11.13 -4.22
N VAL A 9 3.16 10.72 -3.78
CA VAL A 9 2.64 9.36 -3.97
C VAL A 9 2.52 9.05 -5.47
N ASP A 10 2.05 10.00 -6.26
CA ASP A 10 1.89 9.86 -7.71
C ASP A 10 3.21 9.54 -8.42
N ARG A 11 4.34 10.14 -7.99
CA ARG A 11 5.66 9.83 -8.56
C ARG A 11 6.11 8.39 -8.30
N TYR A 12 5.69 7.79 -7.19
CA TYR A 12 5.95 6.38 -6.91
C TYR A 12 5.02 5.49 -7.72
N ILE A 13 3.74 5.82 -7.77
CA ILE A 13 2.73 5.08 -8.56
C ILE A 13 3.09 5.07 -10.03
N GLU A 14 3.53 6.20 -10.58
CA GLU A 14 4.03 6.29 -11.96
C GLU A 14 5.15 5.28 -12.20
N ARG A 15 6.11 5.17 -11.28
CA ARG A 15 7.21 4.18 -11.40
C ARG A 15 6.71 2.74 -11.29
N PHE A 16 5.78 2.45 -10.38
CA PHE A 16 5.22 1.11 -10.24
C PHE A 16 4.45 0.69 -11.51
N LEU A 17 3.67 1.62 -12.08
CA LEU A 17 2.96 1.38 -13.33
C LEU A 17 3.90 1.29 -14.53
N GLN A 18 4.98 2.07 -14.58
CA GLN A 18 6.00 1.94 -15.61
C GLN A 18 6.68 0.56 -15.57
N GLU A 19 6.91 0.00 -14.39
CA GLU A 19 7.46 -1.35 -14.22
C GLU A 19 6.51 -2.44 -14.76
N ASP A 20 5.22 -2.36 -14.43
CA ASP A 20 4.24 -3.42 -14.73
C ASP A 20 3.61 -3.28 -16.12
N VAL A 21 3.32 -2.04 -16.55
CA VAL A 21 2.62 -1.74 -17.82
C VAL A 21 3.61 -1.46 -18.95
N GLY A 22 4.74 -0.81 -18.66
CA GLY A 22 5.75 -0.46 -19.66
C GLY A 22 5.16 0.25 -20.89
N VAL A 23 5.24 -0.40 -22.05
CA VAL A 23 4.71 0.13 -23.33
C VAL A 23 3.21 -0.07 -23.52
N GLY A 24 2.56 -0.86 -22.65
CA GLY A 24 1.12 -1.11 -22.66
C GLY A 24 0.75 -2.53 -22.24
N ASP A 25 -0.49 -2.69 -21.77
CA ASP A 25 -1.11 -3.98 -21.46
C ASP A 25 -1.75 -4.59 -22.71
N LEU A 26 -1.00 -5.43 -23.44
CA LEU A 26 -1.45 -6.03 -24.70
C LEU A 26 -2.71 -6.90 -24.53
N THR A 27 -2.86 -7.56 -23.38
CA THR A 27 -4.01 -8.44 -23.12
C THR A 27 -5.27 -7.61 -22.97
N THR A 28 -5.22 -6.57 -22.14
CA THR A 28 -6.35 -5.67 -21.94
C THR A 28 -6.65 -4.86 -23.19
N GLN A 29 -5.64 -4.43 -23.96
CA GLN A 29 -5.84 -3.79 -25.26
C GLN A 29 -6.53 -4.73 -26.26
N GLY A 30 -6.17 -6.01 -26.26
CA GLY A 30 -6.78 -7.05 -27.09
C GLY A 30 -8.28 -7.26 -26.84
N LEU A 31 -8.80 -6.84 -25.68
CA LEU A 31 -10.23 -6.86 -25.37
C LEU A 31 -11.05 -5.84 -26.20
N GLY A 32 -10.40 -4.85 -26.81
CA GLY A 32 -11.05 -3.84 -27.63
C GLY A 32 -12.19 -3.12 -26.90
N LYS A 33 -13.41 -3.17 -27.45
CA LYS A 33 -14.60 -2.53 -26.84
C LYS A 33 -14.94 -3.08 -25.44
N LEU A 34 -14.53 -4.30 -25.11
CA LEU A 34 -14.80 -4.86 -23.79
C LEU A 34 -13.99 -4.15 -22.70
N ALA A 35 -12.79 -3.64 -23.01
CA ALA A 35 -12.01 -2.84 -22.07
C ALA A 35 -12.74 -1.56 -21.67
N GLN A 36 -13.56 -0.99 -22.56
CA GLN A 36 -14.31 0.25 -22.31
C GLN A 36 -15.58 0.04 -21.47
N LYS A 37 -15.97 -1.20 -21.18
CA LYS A 37 -17.17 -1.46 -20.38
C LYS A 37 -16.95 -1.00 -18.95
N LYS A 38 -17.99 -0.42 -18.34
CA LYS A 38 -18.02 -0.16 -16.90
C LYS A 38 -18.27 -1.47 -16.17
N ILE A 39 -17.39 -1.79 -15.23
CA ILE A 39 -17.50 -2.97 -14.37
C ILE A 39 -17.49 -2.57 -12.90
N GLN A 40 -17.86 -3.51 -12.04
CA GLN A 40 -17.63 -3.46 -10.60
C GLN A 40 -16.70 -4.60 -10.21
N ALA A 41 -15.80 -4.34 -9.27
CA ALA A 41 -14.84 -5.32 -8.77
C ALA A 41 -14.64 -5.17 -7.27
N ASP A 42 -14.50 -6.31 -6.59
CA ASP A 42 -14.24 -6.37 -5.15
C ASP A 42 -12.84 -6.90 -4.89
N VAL A 43 -12.09 -6.21 -4.03
CA VAL A 43 -10.84 -6.71 -3.45
C VAL A 43 -11.19 -7.51 -2.21
N VAL A 44 -11.06 -8.83 -2.30
CA VAL A 44 -11.46 -9.76 -1.23
C VAL A 44 -10.23 -10.31 -0.51
N ALA A 45 -10.26 -10.30 0.81
CA ALA A 45 -9.22 -10.89 1.64
C ALA A 45 -9.20 -12.42 1.50
N LYS A 46 -8.02 -13.00 1.27
CA LYS A 46 -7.83 -14.47 1.25
C LYS A 46 -7.30 -15.04 2.56
N GLN A 47 -6.86 -14.18 3.47
CA GLN A 47 -6.28 -14.51 4.76
C GLN A 47 -6.71 -13.44 5.77
N GLU A 48 -6.54 -13.69 7.07
CA GLU A 48 -6.72 -12.66 8.08
C GLU A 48 -5.52 -11.70 8.13
N GLY A 49 -5.73 -10.48 8.60
CA GLY A 49 -4.65 -9.50 8.71
C GLY A 49 -5.12 -8.14 9.19
N VAL A 50 -4.24 -7.14 9.04
CA VAL A 50 -4.49 -5.73 9.31
C VAL A 50 -4.39 -4.96 8.00
N MET A 51 -5.42 -4.19 7.68
CA MET A 51 -5.47 -3.41 6.44
C MET A 51 -4.43 -2.29 6.47
N ALA A 52 -3.67 -2.14 5.39
CA ALA A 52 -2.81 -0.98 5.20
C ALA A 52 -2.61 -0.67 3.72
N GLY A 53 -2.71 0.61 3.36
CA GLY A 53 -2.45 1.10 2.02
C GLY A 53 -3.69 1.17 1.12
N GLY A 54 -4.90 1.15 1.68
CA GLY A 54 -6.14 1.25 0.90
C GLY A 54 -6.17 2.49 0.00
N GLN A 55 -5.73 3.63 0.52
CA GLN A 55 -5.68 4.89 -0.25
C GLN A 55 -4.62 4.84 -1.36
N PHE A 56 -3.48 4.18 -1.14
CA PHE A 56 -2.45 4.04 -2.16
C PHE A 56 -2.90 3.12 -3.30
N ALA A 57 -3.59 2.04 -2.96
CA ALA A 57 -4.16 1.12 -3.93
C ALA A 57 -5.27 1.78 -4.77
N LEU A 58 -6.19 2.50 -4.12
CA LEU A 58 -7.20 3.29 -4.85
C LEU A 58 -6.56 4.33 -5.77
N ARG A 59 -5.45 4.94 -5.33
CA ARG A 59 -4.74 5.93 -6.14
C ARG A 59 -4.17 5.34 -7.42
N ILE A 60 -3.71 4.08 -7.42
CA ILE A 60 -3.23 3.40 -8.65
C ILE A 60 -4.32 3.36 -9.71
N PHE A 61 -5.54 2.95 -9.35
CA PHE A 61 -6.64 2.89 -10.31
C PHE A 61 -7.07 4.28 -10.80
N THR A 62 -7.18 5.26 -9.89
CA THR A 62 -7.56 6.64 -10.26
C THR A 62 -6.45 7.40 -10.99
N PHE A 63 -5.21 6.92 -10.94
CA PHE A 63 -4.10 7.43 -11.74
C PHE A 63 -4.19 6.93 -13.19
N LEU A 64 -4.60 5.67 -13.39
CA LEU A 64 -4.84 5.11 -14.73
C LEU A 64 -6.08 5.69 -15.40
N ASP A 65 -7.16 5.89 -14.65
CA ASP A 65 -8.40 6.48 -15.14
C ASP A 65 -9.09 7.32 -14.02
N PRO A 66 -9.14 8.66 -14.15
CA PRO A 66 -9.79 9.55 -13.20
C PRO A 66 -11.30 9.30 -13.00
N GLU A 67 -11.96 8.57 -13.92
CA GLU A 67 -13.37 8.19 -13.78
C GLU A 67 -13.59 6.98 -12.86
N VAL A 68 -12.53 6.23 -12.52
CA VAL A 68 -12.65 5.15 -11.54
C VAL A 68 -13.10 5.72 -10.20
N ARG A 69 -14.04 5.02 -9.57
CA ARG A 69 -14.52 5.28 -8.22
C ARG A 69 -14.24 4.06 -7.37
N GLY A 70 -13.83 4.29 -6.13
CA GLY A 70 -13.63 3.21 -5.19
C GLY A 70 -14.03 3.57 -3.77
N GLU A 71 -14.44 2.55 -3.03
CA GLU A 71 -14.83 2.59 -1.64
C GLU A 71 -13.85 1.71 -0.86
N ILE A 72 -13.16 2.29 0.13
CA ILE A 72 -12.37 1.51 1.09
C ILE A 72 -13.33 1.05 2.18
N VAL A 73 -13.67 -0.24 2.16
CA VAL A 73 -14.65 -0.85 3.08
C VAL A 73 -14.00 -1.12 4.43
N VAL A 74 -12.78 -1.64 4.45
CA VAL A 74 -11.98 -1.83 5.67
C VAL A 74 -10.94 -0.71 5.76
N GLN A 75 -11.00 0.09 6.82
CA GLN A 75 -10.06 1.20 7.01
C GLN A 75 -8.66 0.72 7.39
N ASP A 76 -7.64 1.46 6.96
CA ASP A 76 -6.24 1.17 7.32
C ASP A 76 -6.07 1.15 8.86
N GLY A 77 -5.38 0.12 9.37
CA GLY A 77 -5.20 -0.19 10.79
C GLY A 77 -6.28 -1.11 11.41
N THR A 78 -7.35 -1.38 10.67
CA THR A 78 -8.42 -2.30 11.10
C THR A 78 -8.09 -3.74 10.72
N THR A 79 -8.44 -4.69 11.58
CA THR A 79 -8.29 -6.12 11.31
C THR A 79 -9.39 -6.64 10.40
N PHE A 80 -9.06 -7.56 9.50
CA PHE A 80 -10.00 -8.24 8.62
C PHE A 80 -9.77 -9.75 8.64
N ARG A 81 -10.77 -10.50 8.15
CA ARG A 81 -10.79 -11.96 8.06
C ARG A 81 -10.86 -12.42 6.60
N PRO A 82 -10.57 -13.70 6.32
CA PRO A 82 -10.81 -14.27 4.99
C PRO A 82 -12.26 -14.02 4.55
N HIS A 83 -12.43 -13.72 3.26
CA HIS A 83 -13.69 -13.39 2.60
C HIS A 83 -14.27 -11.99 2.90
N ASP A 84 -13.64 -11.19 3.76
CA ASP A 84 -14.02 -9.79 3.90
C ASP A 84 -13.72 -9.02 2.60
N VAL A 85 -14.65 -8.15 2.21
CA VAL A 85 -14.43 -7.18 1.13
C VAL A 85 -13.65 -6.00 1.71
N LEU A 86 -12.43 -5.79 1.22
CA LEU A 86 -11.54 -4.72 1.67
C LEU A 86 -11.79 -3.41 0.94
N MET A 87 -12.06 -3.49 -0.36
CA MET A 87 -12.28 -2.36 -1.24
C MET A 87 -13.24 -2.75 -2.36
N ARG A 88 -14.13 -1.83 -2.74
CA ARG A 88 -14.95 -1.94 -3.96
C ARG A 88 -14.50 -0.94 -4.98
N LEU A 89 -14.51 -1.32 -6.24
CA LEU A 89 -14.11 -0.50 -7.39
C LEU A 89 -15.22 -0.50 -8.43
N SER A 90 -15.38 0.63 -9.10
CA SER A 90 -16.23 0.75 -10.28
C SER A 90 -15.61 1.69 -11.30
N GLY A 91 -15.65 1.33 -12.58
CA GLY A 91 -14.99 2.10 -13.63
C GLY A 91 -14.73 1.30 -14.89
N ASN A 92 -13.90 1.87 -15.78
CA ASN A 92 -13.49 1.23 -17.01
C ASN A 92 -12.76 -0.09 -16.73
N ALA A 93 -13.18 -1.18 -17.39
CA ALA A 93 -12.59 -2.50 -17.19
C ALA A 93 -11.10 -2.51 -17.48
N GLY A 94 -10.65 -1.77 -18.49
CA GLY A 94 -9.23 -1.70 -18.83
C GLY A 94 -8.39 -1.11 -17.71
N ALA A 95 -8.81 0.02 -17.14
CA ALA A 95 -8.10 0.64 -16.02
C ALA A 95 -8.06 -0.25 -14.77
N ILE A 96 -9.17 -0.94 -14.46
CA ILE A 96 -9.24 -1.86 -13.32
C ILE A 96 -8.34 -3.07 -13.53
N LEU A 97 -8.36 -3.70 -14.71
CA LEU A 97 -7.55 -4.87 -15.02
C LEU A 97 -6.05 -4.53 -15.06
N THR A 98 -5.67 -3.45 -15.75
CA THR A 98 -4.27 -3.03 -15.86
C THR A 98 -3.69 -2.63 -14.50
N GLY A 99 -4.47 -1.99 -13.62
CA GLY A 99 -4.00 -1.59 -12.29
C GLY A 99 -3.96 -2.72 -11.25
N GLU A 100 -4.61 -3.86 -11.52
CA GLU A 100 -4.89 -4.91 -10.54
C GLU A 100 -3.60 -5.40 -9.85
N ARG A 101 -2.61 -5.85 -10.63
CA ARG A 101 -1.43 -6.52 -10.09
C ARG A 101 -0.60 -5.57 -9.24
N THR A 102 -0.32 -4.38 -9.75
CA THR A 102 0.39 -3.33 -9.01
C THR A 102 -0.33 -2.96 -7.70
N ALA A 103 -1.65 -2.76 -7.73
CA ALA A 103 -2.43 -2.42 -6.53
C ALA A 103 -2.46 -3.55 -5.49
N LEU A 104 -2.68 -4.78 -5.93
CA LEU A 104 -2.72 -5.95 -5.03
C LEU A 104 -1.35 -6.24 -4.42
N ASN A 105 -0.27 -6.14 -5.19
CA ASN A 105 1.09 -6.34 -4.67
C ASN A 105 1.41 -5.32 -3.57
N LEU A 106 1.02 -4.05 -3.76
CA LEU A 106 1.21 -3.01 -2.77
C LEU A 106 0.37 -3.29 -1.50
N LEU A 107 -0.93 -3.58 -1.65
CA LEU A 107 -1.80 -3.90 -0.51
C LEU A 107 -1.31 -5.10 0.28
N GLN A 108 -0.91 -6.18 -0.39
CA GLN A 108 -0.41 -7.40 0.25
C GLN A 108 0.86 -7.10 1.05
N ARG A 109 1.81 -6.37 0.48
CA ARG A 109 3.05 -5.99 1.17
C ARG A 109 2.76 -5.18 2.43
N LEU A 110 1.96 -4.12 2.28
CA LEU A 110 1.69 -3.18 3.37
C LEU A 110 0.84 -3.83 4.47
N SER A 111 -0.19 -4.57 4.10
CA SER A 111 -1.01 -5.32 5.05
C SER A 111 -0.19 -6.39 5.78
N GLY A 112 0.75 -7.05 5.09
CA GLY A 112 1.68 -7.98 5.72
C GLY A 112 2.57 -7.33 6.79
N ILE A 113 3.11 -6.14 6.50
CA ILE A 113 3.89 -5.35 7.47
C ILE A 113 3.01 -4.96 8.66
N ALA A 114 1.83 -4.37 8.42
CA ALA A 114 0.92 -3.93 9.47
C ALA A 114 0.47 -5.10 10.36
N THR A 115 0.18 -6.25 9.76
CA THR A 115 -0.19 -7.48 10.48
C THR A 115 0.93 -7.93 11.40
N LYS A 116 2.17 -8.00 10.89
CA LYS A 116 3.32 -8.43 11.70
C LYS A 116 3.66 -7.42 12.79
N THR A 117 3.53 -6.12 12.52
CA THR A 117 3.70 -5.09 13.54
C THR A 117 2.65 -5.22 14.65
N LYS A 118 1.37 -5.45 14.32
CA LYS A 118 0.32 -5.63 15.32
C LYS A 118 0.54 -6.83 16.21
N GLU A 119 1.03 -7.94 15.65
CA GLU A 119 1.47 -9.12 16.41
C GLU A 119 2.56 -8.73 17.42
N MET A 120 3.62 -8.05 16.98
CA MET A 120 4.72 -7.61 17.86
C MET A 120 4.28 -6.63 18.94
N VAL A 121 3.37 -5.71 18.61
CA VAL A 121 2.79 -4.75 19.58
C VAL A 121 2.00 -5.50 20.64
N GLY A 122 1.20 -6.50 20.25
CA GLY A 122 0.47 -7.36 21.18
C GLY A 122 1.38 -8.10 22.16
N LEU A 123 2.55 -8.57 21.71
CA LEU A 123 3.52 -9.27 22.56
C LEU A 123 4.12 -8.40 23.68
N VAL A 124 4.05 -7.07 23.57
CA VAL A 124 4.70 -6.13 24.50
C VAL A 124 3.73 -5.15 25.17
N GLN A 125 2.42 -5.33 24.99
CA GLN A 125 1.38 -4.37 25.41
C GLN A 125 1.45 -4.02 26.91
N ASP A 126 1.86 -4.97 27.75
CA ASP A 126 1.89 -4.83 29.22
C ASP A 126 3.26 -4.39 29.76
N LEU A 127 4.23 -4.13 28.87
CA LEU A 127 5.62 -3.86 29.25
C LEU A 127 5.99 -2.37 29.25
N GLY A 128 5.06 -1.48 28.88
CA GLY A 128 5.33 -0.04 28.80
C GLY A 128 6.34 0.37 27.73
N VAL A 129 6.60 -0.51 26.75
CA VAL A 129 7.53 -0.28 25.62
C VAL A 129 6.76 -0.09 24.31
N ARG A 130 7.45 0.45 23.31
CA ARG A 130 6.89 0.65 21.96
C ARG A 130 7.74 -0.09 20.93
N ILE A 131 7.07 -0.71 19.95
CA ILE A 131 7.72 -1.31 18.79
C ILE A 131 8.06 -0.20 17.80
N ALA A 132 9.35 -0.06 17.45
CA ALA A 132 9.84 0.91 16.50
C ALA A 132 10.42 0.24 15.24
N ASP A 133 10.18 0.85 14.09
CA ASP A 133 10.80 0.42 12.83
C ASP A 133 12.27 0.89 12.69
N THR A 134 12.85 0.67 11.51
CA THR A 134 14.22 1.13 11.20
C THR A 134 14.32 1.68 9.78
N ARG A 135 15.56 1.96 9.33
CA ARG A 135 15.87 2.29 7.92
C ARG A 135 16.19 1.07 7.06
N LYS A 136 16.08 -0.15 7.60
CA LYS A 136 16.20 -1.42 6.87
C LYS A 136 14.91 -1.70 6.10
N THR A 137 14.64 -0.81 5.15
CA THR A 137 13.43 -0.80 4.32
C THR A 137 13.78 -1.22 2.90
N THR A 138 12.82 -1.72 2.14
CA THR A 138 13.06 -1.95 0.71
C THR A 138 13.35 -0.62 0.01
N PRO A 139 14.40 -0.53 -0.83
CA PRO A 139 14.70 0.70 -1.58
C PRO A 139 13.48 1.19 -2.36
N GLY A 140 13.19 2.49 -2.27
CA GLY A 140 12.02 3.11 -2.91
C GLY A 140 10.70 2.97 -2.13
N LEU A 141 10.57 2.02 -1.19
CA LEU A 141 9.31 1.75 -0.50
C LEU A 141 9.23 2.28 0.94
N ARG A 142 10.30 2.91 1.44
CA ARG A 142 10.40 3.34 2.85
C ARG A 142 9.17 4.09 3.36
N ALA A 143 8.65 5.06 2.61
CA ALA A 143 7.49 5.84 3.05
C ALA A 143 6.25 4.96 3.26
N PHE A 144 5.99 4.03 2.34
CA PHE A 144 4.87 3.09 2.40
C PHE A 144 5.04 2.08 3.54
N GLU A 145 6.23 1.52 3.70
CA GLU A 145 6.52 0.52 4.76
C GLU A 145 6.40 1.12 6.16
N LYS A 146 6.91 2.34 6.35
CA LYS A 146 6.77 3.07 7.62
C LYS A 146 5.31 3.48 7.88
N TYR A 147 4.54 3.78 6.84
CA TYR A 147 3.10 3.97 6.98
C TYR A 147 2.42 2.69 7.48
N ALA A 148 2.72 1.54 6.88
CA ALA A 148 2.17 0.25 7.30
C ALA A 148 2.53 -0.12 8.75
N VAL A 149 3.75 0.18 9.21
CA VAL A 149 4.13 0.01 10.63
C VAL A 149 3.19 0.80 11.54
N ARG A 150 2.88 2.06 11.22
CA ARG A 150 1.92 2.87 12.00
C ARG A 150 0.51 2.28 11.98
N CYS A 151 0.05 1.79 10.83
CA CYS A 151 -1.25 1.09 10.75
C CYS A 151 -1.29 -0.13 11.68
N GLY A 152 -0.18 -0.85 11.83
CA GLY A 152 -0.05 -1.96 12.78
C GLY A 152 0.07 -1.55 14.25
N GLY A 153 0.07 -0.26 14.58
CA GLY A 153 0.25 0.27 15.94
C GLY A 153 1.70 0.45 16.36
N GLY A 154 2.66 0.26 15.45
CA GLY A 154 4.07 0.55 15.69
C GLY A 154 4.37 2.06 15.61
N THR A 155 5.57 2.43 16.03
CA THR A 155 6.06 3.82 15.98
C THR A 155 7.19 3.93 14.95
N ASN A 156 7.25 5.06 14.24
CA ASN A 156 8.35 5.32 13.33
C ASN A 156 9.57 5.83 14.12
N HIS A 157 10.71 5.17 13.94
CA HIS A 157 12.01 5.81 14.20
C HIS A 157 12.31 6.78 13.04
N ARG A 158 13.53 7.28 12.96
CA ARG A 158 14.00 8.20 11.91
C ARG A 158 13.71 7.74 10.46
N LEU A 159 13.26 8.68 9.62
CA LEU A 159 12.99 8.49 8.18
C LEU A 159 14.28 8.38 7.35
N GLY A 160 15.28 9.20 7.68
CA GLY A 160 16.49 9.36 6.88
C GLY A 160 17.72 9.63 7.73
N LEU A 161 18.86 9.84 7.06
CA LEU A 161 20.06 10.38 7.72
C LEU A 161 19.85 11.82 8.18
N TYR A 162 19.01 12.57 7.47
CA TYR A 162 18.69 13.98 7.73
C TYR A 162 17.79 14.20 8.95
N ASP A 163 17.19 13.15 9.49
CA ASP A 163 16.07 13.26 10.44
C ASP A 163 16.54 13.25 11.90
N CYS A 164 17.57 12.47 12.22
CA CYS A 164 18.25 12.59 13.50
C CYS A 164 19.71 12.11 13.45
N VAL A 165 20.52 12.67 14.34
CA VAL A 165 21.87 12.21 14.63
C VAL A 165 21.78 10.88 15.37
N LEU A 166 22.48 9.87 14.87
CA LEU A 166 22.62 8.57 15.53
C LEU A 166 24.06 8.10 15.32
N LEU A 167 24.89 8.32 16.33
CA LEU A 167 26.26 7.82 16.35
C LEU A 167 26.24 6.30 16.50
N LYS A 168 27.16 5.67 15.79
CA LYS A 168 27.41 4.22 15.78
C LYS A 168 28.92 4.01 15.79
N ASP A 169 29.35 2.80 16.09
CA ASP A 169 30.72 2.30 15.93
C ASP A 169 31.50 2.95 14.78
N ASN A 170 30.96 2.95 13.55
CA ASN A 170 31.63 3.51 12.36
C ASN A 170 31.94 5.01 12.41
N HIS A 171 31.37 5.77 13.35
CA HIS A 171 31.60 7.21 13.47
C HIS A 171 32.72 7.54 14.45
N PHE A 172 33.22 6.54 15.20
CA PHE A 172 34.34 6.69 16.13
C PHE A 172 35.69 6.24 15.53
N LEU A 173 35.73 6.06 14.20
CA LEU A 173 36.95 5.76 13.44
C LEU A 173 37.91 6.95 13.41
#